data_AF-A0A948V8A0-F1
#
_entry.id   AF-A0A948V8A0-F1
#
_cell.length_a   1.000
_cell.length_b   1.000
_cell.length_c   1.000
_cell.angle_alpha   90.00
_cell.angle_beta   90.00
_cell.angle_gamma   90.00
#
_symmetry.space_group_name_H-M   'P 1'
#
loop_
_entity.id
_entity.type
_entity.pdbx_description
1 polymer ?
#
loop_
_entity_poly.entity_id
_entity_poly.type
_entity_poly.pdbx_seq_one_letter_code
_entity_poly.pdbx_strand_id
1 'polypeptide(L)'
;MTVHSRSGVIPTGTTTFYTMIGRPIIQVKDHFKHMRSMTNFGGCLVAIPHKRAALHFMDEISERSKDLLSANVVRVEKGRLIGDMVNGLGFMVAVKTHGLSMRGKRAAIIGGGGAGAAIALAIAQSGADEIVIKDSIPLMRRLTSHPLQCYKTPYEHDRKKPSTQPSGAEHPG
;
A
#
# COMPACT_ATOMS: atom_id res chain seq x y z
N MET A 1 24.38 -8.74 -0.55
CA MET A 1 23.12 -9.38 -0.97
C MET A 1 22.67 -10.28 0.17
N THR A 2 21.72 -9.82 0.99
CA THR A 2 21.21 -10.65 2.08
C THR A 2 19.97 -11.38 1.60
N VAL A 3 20.08 -12.70 1.50
CA VAL A 3 19.01 -13.59 1.10
C VAL A 3 18.44 -14.20 2.38
N HIS A 4 17.20 -13.84 2.72
CA HIS A 4 16.45 -14.53 3.76
C HIS A 4 15.39 -15.39 3.08
N SER A 5 15.54 -16.71 3.17
CA SER A 5 14.57 -17.68 2.66
C SER A 5 13.70 -18.20 3.80
N ARG A 6 12.39 -18.26 3.58
CA ARG A 6 11.45 -19.03 4.42
C ARG A 6 10.67 -19.98 3.51
N SER A 7 10.64 -21.25 3.85
CA SER A 7 9.81 -22.26 3.18
C SER A 7 8.43 -22.29 3.84
N GLY A 8 7.37 -22.42 3.03
CA GLY A 8 6.01 -22.64 3.50
C GLY A 8 5.27 -23.61 2.57
N VAL A 9 4.44 -24.47 3.15
CA VAL A 9 3.56 -25.36 2.37
C VAL A 9 2.22 -24.65 2.23
N ILE A 10 1.80 -24.38 1.00
CA ILE A 10 0.44 -23.91 0.71
C ILE A 10 -0.49 -25.13 0.77
N PRO A 11 -1.76 -25.01 1.24
CA PRO A 11 -2.67 -26.16 1.42
C PRO A 11 -2.97 -27.00 0.16
N THR A 12 -2.46 -26.64 -1.01
CA THR A 12 -2.59 -27.38 -2.28
C THR A 12 -1.55 -28.50 -2.46
N GLY A 13 -0.69 -28.75 -1.47
CA GLY A 13 0.38 -29.76 -1.56
C GLY A 13 1.60 -29.32 -2.38
N THR A 14 1.66 -28.04 -2.78
CA THR A 14 2.80 -27.47 -3.50
C THR A 14 3.78 -26.84 -2.52
N THR A 15 4.99 -27.39 -2.43
CA THR A 15 6.09 -26.76 -1.69
C THR A 15 6.49 -25.47 -2.39
N THR A 16 6.28 -24.33 -1.73
CA THR A 16 6.63 -23.01 -2.27
C THR A 16 7.74 -22.39 -1.43
N PHE A 17 8.80 -21.93 -2.08
CA PHE A 17 9.90 -21.23 -1.43
C PHE A 17 9.73 -19.72 -1.58
N TYR A 18 9.77 -18.98 -0.47
CA TYR A 18 9.80 -17.52 -0.49
C TYR A 18 11.21 -17.04 -0.18
N THR A 19 11.76 -16.26 -1.09
CA THR A 19 13.08 -15.67 -0.93
C THR A 19 12.97 -14.16 -1.06
N MET A 20 13.43 -13.43 -0.03
CA MET A 20 13.55 -11.99 -0.09
C MET A 20 14.77 -11.62 -0.94
N ILE A 21 14.53 -10.89 -2.03
CA ILE A 21 15.59 -10.40 -2.92
C ILE A 21 15.58 -8.88 -2.88
N GLY A 22 16.51 -8.29 -2.12
CA GLY A 22 16.74 -6.85 -2.14
C GLY A 22 17.31 -6.42 -3.49
N ARG A 23 16.62 -5.52 -4.19
CA ARG A 23 17.10 -4.92 -5.45
C ARG A 23 17.10 -3.40 -5.35
N PRO A 24 18.19 -2.72 -5.75
CA PRO A 24 18.12 -1.29 -6.02
C PRO A 24 17.14 -1.03 -7.17
N ILE A 25 16.54 0.16 -7.22
CA ILE A 25 15.46 0.48 -8.19
C ILE A 25 15.90 0.28 -9.65
N ILE A 26 17.18 0.47 -9.93
CA ILE A 26 17.79 0.27 -11.26
C ILE A 26 17.78 -1.21 -11.73
N GLN A 27 17.78 -2.18 -10.80
CA GLN A 27 17.81 -3.61 -11.13
C GLN A 27 16.42 -4.25 -11.23
N VAL A 28 15.36 -3.47 -11.00
CA VAL A 28 13.98 -3.95 -11.02
C VAL A 28 13.58 -4.45 -12.41
N LYS A 29 14.04 -3.77 -13.47
CA LYS A 29 13.79 -4.16 -14.87
C LYS A 29 14.29 -5.56 -15.18
N ASP A 30 15.54 -5.86 -14.81
CA ASP A 30 16.14 -7.15 -15.13
C ASP A 30 15.54 -8.26 -14.28
N HIS A 31 15.10 -7.98 -13.05
CA HIS A 31 14.35 -8.95 -12.26
C HIS A 31 13.05 -9.38 -12.97
N PHE A 32 12.24 -8.44 -13.45
CA PHE A 32 11.01 -8.76 -14.17
C PHE A 32 11.27 -9.52 -15.48
N LYS A 33 12.34 -9.21 -16.21
CA LYS A 33 12.73 -10.00 -17.39
C LYS A 33 13.02 -11.45 -17.05
N HIS A 34 13.85 -11.71 -16.02
CA HIS A 34 14.18 -13.08 -15.62
C HIS A 34 12.97 -13.87 -15.14
N MET A 35 12.00 -13.21 -14.48
CA MET A 35 10.76 -13.88 -14.07
C MET A 35 9.95 -14.44 -15.24
N ARG A 36 10.03 -13.83 -16.43
CA ARG A 36 9.33 -14.31 -17.62
C ARG A 36 9.91 -15.62 -18.16
N SER A 37 11.20 -15.86 -17.97
CA SER A 37 11.89 -17.07 -18.46
C SER A 37 11.85 -18.25 -17.49
N MET A 38 11.42 -18.06 -16.25
CA MET A 38 11.38 -19.13 -15.25
C MET A 38 10.07 -19.90 -15.33
N THR A 39 10.15 -21.20 -15.62
CA THR A 39 8.98 -22.10 -15.75
C THR A 39 8.41 -22.58 -14.41
N ASN A 40 9.20 -22.49 -13.34
CA ASN A 40 8.86 -22.94 -11.99
C ASN A 40 8.68 -21.78 -10.99
N PHE A 41 8.51 -20.55 -11.48
CA PHE A 41 8.37 -19.37 -10.65
C PHE A 41 6.93 -18.83 -10.72
N GLY A 42 6.18 -18.92 -9.63
CA GLY A 42 4.75 -18.55 -9.63
C GLY A 42 4.48 -17.04 -9.53
N GLY A 43 5.45 -16.24 -9.08
CA GLY A 43 5.23 -14.82 -8.82
C GLY A 43 6.06 -14.27 -7.67
N CYS A 44 5.85 -12.99 -7.36
CA CYS A 44 6.52 -12.33 -6.25
C CYS A 44 5.63 -11.27 -5.58
N LEU A 45 6.03 -10.92 -4.36
CA LEU A 45 5.50 -9.76 -3.65
C LEU A 45 6.41 -8.57 -3.93
N VAL A 46 5.80 -7.41 -4.17
CA VAL A 46 6.50 -6.15 -4.41
C VAL A 46 6.28 -5.22 -3.22
N ALA A 47 7.37 -4.76 -2.62
CA ALA A 47 7.37 -3.85 -1.48
C ALA A 47 7.84 -2.43 -1.89
N ILE A 48 7.83 -1.50 -0.94
CA ILE A 48 8.41 -0.16 -1.14
C ILE A 48 9.91 -0.28 -1.50
N PRO A 49 10.44 0.59 -2.37
CA PRO A 49 9.77 1.65 -3.13
C PRO A 49 9.20 1.20 -4.50
N HIS A 50 9.19 -0.10 -4.79
CA HIS A 50 9.04 -0.65 -6.15
C HIS A 50 7.61 -0.83 -6.65
N LYS A 51 6.60 -0.72 -5.77
CA LYS A 51 5.19 -1.03 -6.11
C LYS A 51 4.64 -0.28 -7.31
N ARG A 52 5.08 0.98 -7.50
CA ARG A 52 4.65 1.82 -8.63
C ARG A 52 5.40 1.44 -9.91
N ALA A 53 6.72 1.30 -9.80
CA ALA A 53 7.59 0.97 -10.93
C ALA A 53 7.27 -0.41 -11.52
N ALA A 54 6.78 -1.34 -10.70
CA ALA A 54 6.39 -2.68 -11.13
C ALA A 54 5.36 -2.68 -12.28
N LEU A 55 4.44 -1.72 -12.31
CA LEU A 55 3.39 -1.66 -13.35
C LEU A 55 3.96 -1.57 -14.77
N HIS A 56 5.10 -0.90 -14.95
CA HIS A 56 5.72 -0.75 -16.28
C HIS A 56 6.19 -2.07 -16.89
N PHE A 57 6.24 -3.14 -16.10
CA PHE A 57 6.73 -4.45 -16.54
C PHE A 57 5.63 -5.50 -16.65
N MET A 58 4.38 -5.16 -16.29
CA MET A 58 3.24 -6.08 -16.31
C MET A 58 2.64 -6.16 -17.70
N ASP A 59 2.22 -7.35 -18.13
CA ASP A 59 1.44 -7.53 -19.35
C ASP A 59 -0.04 -7.24 -19.12
N GLU A 60 -0.53 -7.54 -17.92
CA GLU A 60 -1.90 -7.29 -17.48
C GLU A 60 -1.90 -6.78 -16.04
N ILE A 61 -2.86 -5.91 -15.73
CA ILE A 61 -3.06 -5.37 -14.38
C ILE A 61 -4.54 -5.32 -14.03
N SER A 62 -4.86 -5.59 -12.76
CA SER A 62 -6.23 -5.51 -12.25
C SER A 62 -6.77 -4.08 -12.23
N GLU A 63 -8.10 -3.91 -12.26
CA GLU A 63 -8.75 -2.58 -12.18
C GLU A 63 -8.29 -1.79 -10.95
N ARG A 64 -8.23 -2.43 -9.77
CA ARG A 64 -7.69 -1.79 -8.56
C ARG A 64 -6.23 -1.34 -8.71
N SER A 65 -5.41 -2.07 -9.47
CA SER A 65 -4.03 -1.65 -9.74
C SER A 65 -3.96 -0.50 -10.73
N LYS A 66 -4.89 -0.43 -11.69
CA LYS A 66 -5.07 0.72 -12.58
C LYS A 66 -5.48 1.95 -11.78
N ASP A 67 -6.50 1.83 -10.94
CA ASP A 67 -6.96 2.89 -10.06
C ASP A 67 -5.80 3.41 -9.20
N LEU A 68 -5.16 2.54 -8.44
CA LEU A 68 -4.12 2.90 -7.47
C LEU A 68 -2.78 3.28 -8.12
N LEU A 69 -2.62 3.01 -9.42
CA LEU A 69 -1.37 2.94 -10.19
C LEU A 69 -0.21 2.41 -9.33
N SER A 70 -0.41 1.19 -8.83
CA SER A 70 0.52 0.43 -7.99
C SER A 70 0.20 -1.07 -8.09
N ALA A 71 1.20 -1.94 -7.95
CA ALA A 71 1.03 -3.38 -7.74
C ALA A 71 1.94 -3.87 -6.60
N ASN A 72 1.39 -4.70 -5.71
CA ASN A 72 2.14 -5.34 -4.61
C ASN A 72 2.24 -6.86 -4.76
N VAL A 73 1.55 -7.44 -5.73
CA VAL A 73 1.62 -8.85 -6.11
C VAL A 73 1.85 -8.93 -7.61
N VAL A 74 2.72 -9.83 -8.03
CA VAL A 74 2.91 -10.20 -9.43
C VAL A 74 2.78 -11.71 -9.53
N ARG A 75 1.91 -12.18 -10.42
CA ARG A 75 1.78 -13.59 -10.78
C ARG A 75 2.41 -13.83 -12.13
N VAL A 76 3.08 -14.97 -12.28
CA VAL A 76 3.61 -15.40 -13.58
C VAL A 76 2.71 -16.49 -14.13
N GLU A 77 2.12 -16.26 -15.30
CA GLU A 77 1.25 -17.21 -15.98
C GLU A 77 1.78 -17.43 -17.40
N LYS A 78 2.41 -18.59 -17.64
CA LYS A 78 3.01 -18.96 -18.95
C LYS A 78 3.94 -17.85 -19.50
N GLY A 79 4.81 -17.32 -18.65
CA GLY A 79 5.74 -16.24 -19.00
C GLY A 79 5.13 -14.83 -19.05
N ARG A 80 3.82 -14.70 -18.83
CA ARG A 80 3.13 -13.41 -18.69
C ARG A 80 3.14 -12.93 -17.25
N LEU A 81 3.36 -11.65 -17.03
CA LEU A 81 3.37 -11.01 -15.72
C LEU A 81 2.04 -10.29 -15.47
N ILE A 82 1.31 -10.74 -14.46
CA ILE A 82 0.01 -10.18 -14.08
C ILE A 82 0.15 -9.46 -12.74
N GLY A 83 -0.02 -8.14 -12.76
CA GLY A 83 0.16 -7.27 -11.61
C GLY A 83 -1.15 -7.01 -10.86
N ASP A 84 -1.05 -6.96 -9.52
CA ASP A 84 -2.20 -6.75 -8.67
C ASP A 84 -1.89 -5.96 -7.37
N MET A 85 -2.89 -5.25 -6.85
CA MET A 85 -2.83 -4.44 -5.63
C MET A 85 -3.82 -4.96 -4.59
N VAL A 86 -3.44 -6.02 -3.88
CA VAL A 86 -4.33 -6.78 -2.98
C VAL A 86 -4.39 -6.25 -1.55
N ASN A 87 -3.67 -5.17 -1.23
CA ASN A 87 -3.66 -4.60 0.12
C ASN A 87 -5.08 -4.28 0.63
N GLY A 88 -5.93 -3.65 -0.20
CA GLY A 88 -7.32 -3.36 0.16
C GLY A 88 -8.20 -4.62 0.26
N LEU A 89 -8.01 -5.58 -0.65
CA LEU A 89 -8.73 -6.86 -0.62
C LEU A 89 -8.44 -7.63 0.68
N GLY A 90 -7.17 -7.75 1.06
CA GLY A 90 -6.76 -8.43 2.29
C GLY A 90 -7.36 -7.78 3.54
N PHE A 91 -7.45 -6.44 3.56
CA PHE A 91 -8.13 -5.72 4.64
C PHE A 91 -9.62 -6.08 4.71
N MET A 92 -10.34 -6.06 3.59
CA MET A 92 -11.77 -6.39 3.56
C MET A 92 -12.05 -7.86 3.92
N VAL A 93 -11.15 -8.78 3.56
CA VAL A 93 -11.22 -10.17 4.03
C VAL A 93 -11.15 -10.22 5.55
N ALA A 94 -10.17 -9.54 6.16
CA ALA A 94 -10.06 -9.49 7.62
C ALA A 94 -11.31 -8.89 8.29
N VAL A 95 -11.81 -7.76 7.78
CA VAL A 95 -13.07 -7.14 8.24
C VAL A 95 -14.21 -8.18 8.25
N LYS A 96 -14.39 -8.90 7.14
CA LYS A 96 -15.43 -9.93 7.02
C LYS A 96 -15.22 -11.11 7.97
N THR A 97 -13.99 -11.61 8.12
CA THR A 97 -13.65 -12.71 9.03
C THR A 97 -13.95 -12.37 10.49
N HIS A 98 -13.87 -11.10 10.86
CA HIS A 98 -14.27 -10.61 12.18
C HIS A 98 -15.78 -10.28 12.31
N GLY A 99 -16.60 -10.65 11.33
CA GLY A 99 -18.05 -10.39 11.35
C GLY A 99 -18.43 -8.91 11.20
N LEU A 100 -17.51 -8.07 10.72
CA LEU A 100 -17.72 -6.65 10.52
C LEU A 100 -18.15 -6.36 9.07
N SER A 101 -18.78 -5.20 8.87
CA SER A 101 -19.15 -4.65 7.57
C SER A 101 -18.77 -3.17 7.52
N MET A 102 -18.38 -2.65 6.36
CA MET A 102 -18.11 -1.22 6.17
C MET A 102 -19.33 -0.44 5.66
N ARG A 103 -20.42 -1.13 5.30
CA ARG A 103 -21.63 -0.49 4.77
C ARG A 103 -22.27 0.44 5.80
N GLY A 104 -22.54 1.68 5.44
CA GLY A 104 -23.17 2.67 6.33
C GLY A 104 -22.26 3.13 7.48
N LYS A 105 -20.94 2.90 7.36
CA LYS A 105 -19.96 3.28 8.39
C LYS A 105 -19.09 4.42 7.94
N ARG A 106 -18.51 5.11 8.93
CA ARG A 106 -17.48 6.12 8.75
C ARG A 106 -16.13 5.54 9.14
N ALA A 107 -15.08 5.84 8.38
CA ALA A 107 -13.72 5.35 8.62
C ALA A 107 -12.71 6.48 8.65
N ALA A 108 -11.73 6.39 9.54
CA ALA A 108 -10.54 7.23 9.54
C ALA A 108 -9.31 6.39 9.21
N ILE A 109 -8.53 6.81 8.23
CA ILE A 109 -7.31 6.14 7.76
C ILE A 109 -6.13 7.06 8.06
N ILE A 110 -5.15 6.53 8.81
CA ILE A 110 -3.90 7.24 9.10
C ILE A 110 -2.82 6.74 8.13
N GLY A 111 -2.43 7.60 7.19
CA GLY A 111 -1.50 7.33 6.10
C GLY A 111 -2.21 7.09 4.76
N GLY A 112 -1.93 7.93 3.76
CA GLY A 112 -2.44 7.90 2.39
C GLY A 112 -1.48 7.28 1.36
N GLY A 113 -0.37 6.69 1.82
CA GLY A 113 0.54 5.92 0.97
C GLY A 113 -0.12 4.69 0.33
N GLY A 114 0.63 3.92 -0.48
CA GLY A 114 0.06 2.88 -1.35
C GLY A 114 -0.87 1.87 -0.65
N ALA A 115 -0.59 1.45 0.58
CA ALA A 115 -1.48 0.56 1.33
C ALA A 115 -2.74 1.28 1.82
N GLY A 116 -2.61 2.48 2.40
CA GLY A 116 -3.74 3.26 2.90
C GLY A 116 -4.70 3.66 1.79
N ALA A 117 -4.19 4.08 0.63
CA ALA A 117 -5.01 4.35 -0.55
C ALA A 117 -5.75 3.10 -1.04
N ALA A 118 -5.10 1.92 -1.01
CA ALA A 118 -5.75 0.67 -1.40
C ALA A 118 -6.88 0.25 -0.44
N ILE A 119 -6.68 0.47 0.85
CA ILE A 119 -7.69 0.24 1.89
C ILE A 119 -8.85 1.23 1.72
N ALA A 120 -8.56 2.52 1.51
CA ALA A 120 -9.57 3.54 1.27
C ALA A 120 -10.47 3.18 0.07
N LEU A 121 -9.87 2.77 -1.05
CA LEU A 121 -10.61 2.32 -2.23
C LEU A 121 -11.53 1.14 -1.91
N ALA A 122 -11.01 0.12 -1.21
CA ALA A 122 -11.78 -1.08 -0.89
C ALA A 122 -12.94 -0.79 0.10
N ILE A 123 -12.71 0.08 1.08
CA ILE A 123 -13.75 0.54 2.02
C ILE A 123 -14.83 1.33 1.26
N ALA A 124 -14.43 2.24 0.37
CA ALA A 124 -15.37 3.02 -0.44
C ALA A 124 -16.25 2.12 -1.31
N GLN A 125 -15.64 1.16 -2.01
CA GLN A 125 -16.35 0.17 -2.83
C GLN A 125 -17.28 -0.74 -2.01
N SER A 126 -17.04 -0.84 -0.69
CA SER A 126 -17.87 -1.64 0.22
C SER A 126 -19.06 -0.86 0.82
N GLY A 127 -19.25 0.40 0.43
CA GLY A 127 -20.41 1.21 0.80
C GLY A 127 -20.29 1.96 2.13
N ALA A 128 -19.07 2.34 2.53
CA ALA A 128 -18.89 3.29 3.63
C ALA A 128 -19.48 4.66 3.28
N ASP A 129 -20.10 5.30 4.27
CA ASP A 129 -20.71 6.63 4.11
C ASP A 129 -19.64 7.73 4.06
N GLU A 130 -18.54 7.53 4.78
CA GLU A 130 -17.46 8.52 4.85
C GLU A 130 -16.10 7.88 5.10
N ILE A 131 -15.07 8.44 4.47
CA ILE A 131 -13.68 8.08 4.68
C ILE A 131 -12.86 9.35 4.84
N VAL A 132 -12.18 9.47 5.98
CA VAL A 132 -11.22 10.54 6.26
C VAL A 132 -9.82 9.96 6.17
N ILE A 133 -8.92 10.61 5.42
CA ILE A 133 -7.51 10.21 5.34
C ILE A 133 -6.66 11.31 5.96
N LYS A 134 -5.85 10.96 6.96
CA LYS A 134 -4.85 11.85 7.58
C LYS A 134 -3.46 11.35 7.24
N ASP A 135 -2.65 12.18 6.57
CA ASP A 135 -1.26 11.86 6.22
C ASP A 135 -0.32 12.98 6.70
N SER A 136 0.91 12.63 7.05
CA SER A 136 1.99 13.57 7.41
C SER A 136 2.73 14.09 6.18
N ILE A 137 2.65 13.39 5.05
CA ILE A 137 3.20 13.83 3.76
C ILE A 137 2.03 14.11 2.81
N PRO A 138 1.85 15.35 2.31
CA PRO A 138 0.79 15.67 1.36
C PRO A 138 1.16 15.13 -0.04
N LEU A 139 1.15 13.81 -0.23
CA LEU A 139 1.26 13.20 -1.55
C LEU A 139 -0.12 12.73 -2.02
N MET A 140 -0.74 13.55 -2.86
CA MET A 140 -2.08 13.38 -3.41
C MET A 140 -2.16 12.17 -4.36
N ARG A 141 -3.25 11.39 -4.27
CA ARG A 141 -3.83 10.70 -5.44
C ARG A 141 -5.35 10.61 -5.33
N ARG A 142 -6.04 11.14 -6.34
CA ARG A 142 -7.48 10.99 -6.55
C ARG A 142 -7.77 9.58 -7.09
N LEU A 143 -8.81 8.95 -6.55
CA LEU A 143 -9.49 7.80 -7.14
C LEU A 143 -10.98 8.15 -7.19
N THR A 144 -11.58 8.23 -8.38
CA THR A 144 -13.03 8.42 -8.50
C THR A 144 -13.57 7.76 -9.76
N SER A 145 -14.73 7.12 -9.64
CA SER A 145 -15.82 7.23 -10.64
C SER A 145 -17.05 7.98 -10.10
N HIS A 146 -17.07 8.38 -8.82
CA HIS A 146 -18.08 9.26 -8.21
C HIS A 146 -17.39 10.44 -7.51
N PRO A 147 -17.99 11.65 -7.48
CA PRO A 147 -17.40 12.80 -6.82
C PRO A 147 -17.23 12.52 -5.33
N LEU A 148 -15.98 12.29 -4.91
CA LEU A 148 -15.57 12.44 -3.52
C LEU A 148 -15.77 13.91 -3.18
N GLN A 149 -16.88 14.21 -2.52
CA GLN A 149 -17.14 15.54 -1.99
C GLN A 149 -16.07 15.85 -0.94
N CYS A 150 -15.46 17.02 -1.14
CA CYS A 150 -14.37 17.63 -0.41
C CYS A 150 -14.28 17.26 1.08
N TYR A 151 -13.07 16.92 1.54
CA TYR A 151 -12.63 17.45 2.83
C TYR A 151 -11.90 18.77 2.59
N LYS A 152 -12.59 19.88 2.83
CA LYS A 152 -11.94 21.15 3.16
C LYS A 152 -11.24 20.94 4.51
N THR A 153 -9.96 21.24 4.61
CA THR A 153 -9.32 21.42 5.92
C THR A 153 -9.50 22.88 6.33
N PRO A 154 -10.16 23.22 7.45
CA PRO A 154 -9.76 24.35 8.24
C PRO A 154 -8.69 23.84 9.22
N TYR A 155 -7.42 24.13 8.93
CA TYR A 155 -6.43 24.19 10.00
C TYR A 155 -5.49 25.36 9.75
N GLU A 156 -6.05 26.56 9.88
CA GLU A 156 -5.40 27.54 10.73
C GLU A 156 -5.50 27.00 12.17
N HIS A 157 -4.40 26.47 12.67
CA HIS A 157 -4.18 26.47 14.10
C HIS A 157 -2.79 27.04 14.32
N ASP A 158 -2.83 28.36 14.51
CA ASP A 158 -2.14 29.05 15.58
C ASP A 158 -0.97 28.23 16.16
N ARG A 159 0.20 28.40 15.56
CA ARG A 159 1.45 28.10 16.23
C ARG A 159 1.54 29.09 17.40
N LYS A 160 0.89 28.78 18.51
CA LYS A 160 1.32 29.31 19.80
C LYS A 160 2.77 28.84 19.97
N LYS A 161 3.71 29.75 19.73
CA LYS A 161 5.09 29.62 20.19
C LYS A 161 5.02 29.20 21.66
N PRO A 162 5.80 28.20 22.11
CA PRO A 162 6.08 28.09 23.53
C PRO A 162 6.69 29.42 23.97
N SER A 163 5.98 30.12 24.84
CA SER A 163 6.45 31.31 25.53
C SER A 163 7.73 30.93 26.27
N THR A 164 8.84 31.58 25.92
CA THR A 164 10.01 31.71 26.79
C THR A 164 9.53 32.27 28.13
N GLN A 165 9.53 31.45 29.19
CA GLN A 165 9.46 31.97 30.55
C GLN A 165 10.80 32.65 30.86
N PRO A 166 10.81 33.89 31.38
CA PRO A 166 11.95 34.40 32.11
C PRO A 166 11.80 33.95 33.58
N SER A 167 12.75 33.14 34.03
CA SER A 167 13.08 32.93 35.44
C SER A 167 14.58 33.21 35.50
N GLY A 168 15.00 34.37 36.02
CA GLY A 168 14.92 34.69 37.44
C GLY A 168 16.34 34.51 37.98
N ALA A 169 17.06 35.62 38.11
CA ALA A 169 18.38 35.67 38.70
C ALA A 169 18.33 35.18 40.15
N GLU A 170 19.34 34.41 40.56
CA GLU A 170 19.99 34.49 41.88
C GLU A 170 21.15 33.48 41.93
N HIS A 171 22.38 34.01 41.86
CA HIS A 171 23.61 33.33 42.28
C HIS A 171 24.00 33.88 43.65
N PRO A 172 24.24 33.01 44.64
CA PRO A 172 25.15 33.29 45.74
C PRO A 172 26.36 32.33 45.69
N GLY A 173 27.58 32.87 45.78
CA GLY A 173 28.83 32.10 45.93
C GLY A 173 29.84 32.38 44.84
#